data_AF-A0A8I3ATA6-F1
#
_entry.id   AF-A0A8I3ATA6-F1
#
_cell.length_a   1.000
_cell.length_b   1.000
_cell.length_c   1.000
_cell.angle_alpha   90.00
_cell.angle_beta   90.00
_cell.angle_gamma   90.00
#
_symmetry.space_group_name_H-M   'P 1'
#
loop_
_entity.id
_entity.type
_entity.pdbx_description
1 polymer ?
#
loop_
_entity_poly.entity_id
_entity_poly.type
_entity_poly.pdbx_seq_one_letter_code
_entity_poly.pdbx_strand_id
1 'polypeptide(L)'
;MFYMDTVSSKQVVKQQSDSYLNRGASDDPMQETFTEDVAAAINERLTKVGLPQLSGQEQMQLADIIECVGLVDKHRRSLDEDGARFMLFLRQHALRKGRMSEINISWREIVWAFHSGSQDILVDFVIRQYHGSLLWESARESGMFMWLTDTNAMRAQFEIIARNEYTKSEMKNPIDCSLYYLALKKKTVLQGLWRMASWNKEQGATQRLLANNFEDPKWRTTALKNAYALLSKRRFEYAAAFFLLADHLTDAVNVCLHQLKDLQLAIAIARVYEGDSGPVLRKLLEDEVLNVAAREGNRWLASWAFWMLGRKDMAVRSLITPVYTLLETPVVPDLRSKLFLTDDPALVVLYSQLRQKTLQTLRGASKVTPRIEWEFVLHSAKLFDRMGCDLLGLDLVRNWEFPQPTATVGALLGGEANPLKLLRRRSSLVVDDMPFSSLRNEVRMAESGKGQSGRHQPPPTMFEEPDSSSLLDSFGF
;
A
#
# COMPACT_ATOMS: atom_id res chain seq x y z
N MET A 1 47.37 -9.86 47.14
CA MET A 1 48.62 -10.26 46.48
C MET A 1 48.24 -11.21 45.35
N PHE A 2 48.45 -10.97 44.07
CA PHE A 2 49.27 -10.00 43.35
C PHE A 2 48.55 -9.61 42.05
N TYR A 3 48.67 -8.33 41.70
CA TYR A 3 48.47 -7.78 40.35
C TYR A 3 49.41 -8.48 39.35
N MET A 4 48.95 -8.70 38.11
CA MET A 4 49.76 -8.43 36.92
C MET A 4 48.86 -7.89 35.81
N ASP A 5 49.09 -6.62 35.47
CA ASP A 5 48.65 -5.99 34.23
C ASP A 5 49.41 -6.60 33.05
N THR A 6 48.68 -7.02 32.02
CA THR A 6 49.21 -7.00 30.65
C THR A 6 48.22 -6.29 29.75
N VAL A 7 48.63 -5.08 29.37
CA VAL A 7 48.02 -4.27 28.31
C VAL A 7 48.10 -5.08 27.02
N SER A 8 46.96 -5.58 26.54
CA SER A 8 46.81 -6.02 25.15
C SER A 8 45.64 -5.25 24.53
N SER A 9 45.99 -4.47 23.51
CA SER A 9 45.13 -3.62 22.70
C SER A 9 43.86 -4.35 22.26
N LYS A 10 42.73 -4.01 22.89
CA LYS A 10 41.40 -4.34 22.37
C LYS A 10 41.16 -3.51 21.12
N GLN A 11 41.55 -4.03 19.96
CA GLN A 11 40.81 -3.73 18.73
C GLN A 11 39.42 -4.33 18.92
N VAL A 12 38.48 -3.50 19.37
CA VAL A 12 37.06 -3.81 19.27
C VAL A 12 36.74 -3.81 17.79
N VAL A 13 36.87 -4.98 17.15
CA VAL A 13 36.28 -5.24 15.85
C VAL A 13 34.78 -5.09 16.06
N LYS A 14 34.26 -3.93 15.65
CA LYS A 14 32.84 -3.63 15.62
C LYS A 14 32.25 -4.40 14.44
N GLN A 15 32.15 -5.73 14.55
CA GLN A 15 31.34 -6.53 13.64
C GLN A 15 29.92 -6.01 13.78
N GLN A 16 29.47 -5.23 12.79
CA GLN A 16 28.07 -4.93 12.61
C GLN A 16 27.36 -6.27 12.43
N SER A 17 26.61 -6.71 13.43
CA SER A 17 25.71 -7.86 13.24
C SER A 17 24.54 -7.36 12.40
N ASP A 18 24.61 -7.59 11.09
CA ASP A 18 23.49 -7.36 10.19
C ASP A 18 22.32 -8.23 10.66
N SER A 19 21.21 -7.60 11.05
CA SER A 19 19.99 -8.33 11.41
C SER A 19 19.43 -9.02 10.18
N TYR A 20 19.02 -10.28 10.33
CA TYR A 20 18.33 -11.05 9.29
C TYR A 20 17.05 -10.36 8.79
N LEU A 21 16.45 -9.49 9.61
CA LEU A 21 15.22 -8.76 9.30
C LEU A 21 15.47 -7.44 8.53
N ASN A 22 16.67 -6.88 8.62
CA ASN A 22 17.05 -5.58 8.06
C ASN A 22 18.27 -5.66 7.15
N ARG A 23 18.59 -6.86 6.60
CA ARG A 23 19.74 -7.05 5.71
C ARG A 23 19.50 -6.28 4.41
N GLY A 24 19.95 -5.03 4.38
CA GLY A 24 20.25 -4.34 3.13
C GLY A 24 21.31 -5.15 2.38
N ALA A 25 21.30 -5.10 1.05
CA ALA A 25 22.26 -5.80 0.20
C ALA A 25 23.71 -5.48 0.63
N SER A 26 24.28 -6.33 1.49
CA SER A 26 25.69 -6.33 1.82
C SER A 26 26.40 -7.07 0.68
N ASP A 27 27.09 -6.31 -0.19
CA ASP A 27 28.03 -6.81 -1.20
C ASP A 27 29.29 -7.37 -0.51
N ASP A 28 29.13 -8.36 0.38
CA ASP A 28 30.27 -9.12 0.90
C ASP A 28 30.53 -10.34 0.01
N PRO A 29 31.58 -10.34 -0.84
CA PRO A 29 31.88 -11.44 -1.75
C PRO A 29 32.30 -12.73 -1.04
N MET A 30 32.50 -12.71 0.29
CA MET A 30 32.82 -13.90 1.08
C MET A 30 31.60 -14.63 1.65
N GLN A 31 30.39 -14.10 1.46
CA GLN A 31 29.18 -14.73 1.98
C GLN A 31 28.59 -15.66 0.92
N GLU A 32 28.57 -16.98 1.18
CA GLU A 32 27.94 -17.99 0.31
C GLU A 32 26.50 -17.57 0.00
N THR A 33 26.28 -16.98 -1.18
CA THR A 33 24.96 -16.59 -1.64
C THR A 33 24.25 -17.81 -2.18
N PHE A 34 23.03 -18.05 -1.70
CA PHE A 34 22.15 -19.06 -2.27
C PHE A 34 21.78 -18.65 -3.71
N THR A 35 22.26 -19.39 -4.72
CA THR A 35 22.05 -19.06 -6.15
C THR A 35 20.97 -19.91 -6.81
N GLU A 36 20.54 -19.53 -8.02
CA GLU A 36 19.67 -20.34 -8.89
C GLU A 36 20.25 -21.75 -9.14
N ASP A 37 21.57 -21.86 -9.35
CA ASP A 37 22.25 -23.15 -9.55
C ASP A 37 22.20 -24.03 -8.29
N VAL A 38 22.37 -23.42 -7.12
CA VAL A 38 22.26 -24.12 -5.82
C VAL A 38 20.81 -24.58 -5.62
N ALA A 39 19.82 -23.74 -5.92
CA ALA A 39 18.41 -24.10 -5.84
C ALA A 39 18.07 -25.30 -6.75
N ALA A 40 18.56 -25.28 -8.00
CA ALA A 40 18.37 -26.37 -8.95
C ALA A 40 19.03 -27.68 -8.47
N ALA A 41 20.25 -27.61 -7.96
CA ALA A 41 20.96 -28.77 -7.40
C ALA A 41 20.25 -29.36 -6.17
N ILE A 42 19.68 -28.51 -5.29
CA ILE A 42 18.90 -29.00 -4.15
C ILE A 42 17.61 -29.66 -4.63
N ASN A 43 16.90 -29.05 -5.58
CA ASN A 43 15.67 -29.64 -6.14
C ASN A 43 15.93 -31.00 -6.81
N GLU A 44 17.02 -31.15 -7.55
CA GLU A 44 17.41 -32.45 -8.12
C GLU A 44 17.61 -33.51 -7.01
N ARG A 45 18.27 -33.15 -5.90
CA ARG A 45 18.47 -34.05 -4.77
C ARG A 45 17.16 -34.38 -4.05
N LEU A 46 16.26 -33.41 -3.89
CA LEU A 46 14.92 -33.63 -3.32
C LEU A 46 14.07 -34.57 -4.17
N THR A 47 14.34 -34.75 -5.46
CA THR A 47 13.64 -35.79 -6.25
C THR A 47 14.19 -37.20 -6.05
N LYS A 48 15.44 -37.32 -5.58
CA LYS A 48 16.16 -38.61 -5.45
C LYS A 48 16.22 -39.14 -4.03
N VAL A 49 16.19 -38.25 -3.03
CA VAL A 49 16.37 -38.57 -1.62
C VAL A 49 15.13 -38.18 -0.85
N GLY A 50 14.45 -39.16 -0.24
CA GLY A 50 13.37 -38.91 0.70
C GLY A 50 13.93 -38.36 2.03
N LEU A 51 13.46 -37.19 2.44
CA LEU A 51 13.90 -36.60 3.71
C LEU A 51 13.15 -37.25 4.88
N PRO A 52 13.86 -37.68 5.93
CA PRO A 52 13.20 -38.21 7.12
C PRO A 52 12.33 -37.11 7.75
N GLN A 53 11.18 -37.52 8.30
CA GLN A 53 10.20 -36.64 8.95
C GLN A 53 9.42 -35.67 8.04
N LEU A 54 9.65 -35.68 6.73
CA LEU A 54 8.77 -35.02 5.76
C LEU A 54 7.95 -36.06 5.00
N SER A 55 6.65 -35.80 4.89
CA SER A 55 5.80 -36.50 3.92
C SER A 55 6.21 -36.13 2.49
N GLY A 56 5.83 -36.96 1.52
CA GLY A 56 6.06 -36.63 0.11
C GLY A 56 5.42 -35.31 -0.32
N GLN A 57 4.27 -34.94 0.28
CA GLN A 57 3.61 -33.66 0.03
C GLN A 57 4.43 -32.47 0.58
N GLU A 58 4.92 -32.57 1.82
CA GLU A 58 5.76 -31.53 2.43
C GLU A 58 7.10 -31.38 1.71
N GLN A 59 7.67 -32.49 1.23
CA GLN A 59 8.90 -32.48 0.44
C GLN A 59 8.68 -31.81 -0.93
N MET A 60 7.53 -32.03 -1.59
CA MET A 60 7.16 -31.28 -2.79
C MET A 60 6.98 -29.79 -2.51
N GLN A 61 6.35 -29.42 -1.38
CA GLN A 61 6.22 -28.02 -0.98
C GLN A 61 7.58 -27.36 -0.70
N LEU A 62 8.52 -28.10 -0.10
CA LEU A 62 9.89 -27.63 0.11
C LEU A 62 10.60 -27.39 -1.23
N ALA A 63 10.46 -28.30 -2.19
CA ALA A 63 11.02 -28.12 -3.53
C ALA A 63 10.42 -26.90 -4.25
N ASP A 64 9.11 -26.68 -4.13
CA ASP A 64 8.45 -25.49 -4.68
C ASP A 64 9.03 -24.21 -4.04
N ILE A 65 9.24 -24.18 -2.72
CA ILE A 65 9.84 -23.03 -2.01
C ILE A 65 11.24 -22.76 -2.54
N ILE A 66 12.06 -23.79 -2.70
CA ILE A 66 13.44 -23.68 -3.18
C ILE A 66 13.49 -23.16 -4.62
N GLU A 67 12.58 -23.63 -5.49
CA GLU A 67 12.42 -23.08 -6.84
C GLU A 67 12.07 -21.59 -6.78
N CYS A 68 11.14 -21.19 -5.91
CA CYS A 68 10.75 -19.79 -5.76
C CYS A 68 11.91 -18.91 -5.28
N VAL A 69 12.72 -19.39 -4.32
CA VAL A 69 13.91 -18.66 -3.85
C VAL A 69 14.94 -18.51 -4.96
N GLY A 70 15.21 -19.56 -5.74
CA GLY A 70 16.12 -19.50 -6.89
C GLY A 70 15.64 -18.52 -7.96
N LEU A 71 14.33 -18.47 -8.23
CA LEU A 71 13.74 -17.51 -9.15
C LEU A 71 13.90 -16.06 -8.66
N VAL A 72 13.69 -15.81 -7.37
CA VAL A 72 13.86 -14.46 -6.80
C VAL A 72 15.33 -14.03 -6.82
N ASP A 73 16.26 -14.96 -6.59
CA ASP A 73 17.71 -14.65 -6.65
C ASP A 73 18.14 -14.12 -8.03
N LYS A 74 17.56 -14.67 -9.11
CA LYS A 74 17.77 -14.17 -10.48
C LYS A 74 17.44 -12.69 -10.65
N HIS A 75 16.47 -12.19 -9.90
CA HIS A 75 16.03 -10.80 -9.93
C HIS A 75 16.59 -9.94 -8.78
N ARG A 76 17.42 -10.53 -7.89
CA ARG A 76 17.91 -9.90 -6.64
C ARG A 76 18.56 -8.54 -6.81
N ARG A 77 19.26 -8.29 -7.93
CA ARG A 77 19.96 -7.00 -8.16
C ARG A 77 19.02 -5.85 -8.57
N SER A 78 17.85 -6.18 -9.11
CA SER A 78 16.89 -5.19 -9.62
C SER A 78 15.64 -5.08 -8.74
N LEU A 79 15.51 -5.96 -7.76
CA LEU A 79 14.32 -6.13 -6.94
C LEU A 79 14.64 -5.78 -5.49
N ASP A 80 13.80 -4.95 -4.89
CA ASP A 80 13.88 -4.70 -3.46
C ASP A 80 13.31 -5.87 -2.63
N GLU A 81 13.55 -5.84 -1.32
CA GLU A 81 13.16 -6.93 -0.42
C GLU A 81 11.63 -7.16 -0.38
N ASP A 82 10.83 -6.10 -0.49
CA ASP A 82 9.36 -6.23 -0.48
C ASP A 82 8.85 -6.82 -1.81
N GLY A 83 9.44 -6.42 -2.94
CA GLY A 83 9.17 -7.02 -4.24
C GLY A 83 9.60 -8.48 -4.31
N ALA A 84 10.75 -8.82 -3.70
CA ALA A 84 11.25 -10.20 -3.59
C ALA A 84 10.28 -11.09 -2.80
N ARG A 85 9.75 -10.59 -1.67
CA ARG A 85 8.71 -11.29 -0.89
C ARG A 85 7.47 -11.55 -1.72
N PHE A 86 6.94 -10.52 -2.39
CA PHE A 86 5.75 -10.69 -3.23
C PHE A 86 5.98 -11.70 -4.36
N MET A 87 7.10 -11.59 -5.08
CA MET A 87 7.44 -12.49 -6.19
C MET A 87 7.54 -13.94 -5.73
N LEU A 88 8.19 -14.20 -4.58
CA LEU A 88 8.29 -15.53 -3.98
C LEU A 88 6.90 -16.12 -3.71
N PHE A 89 6.04 -15.38 -3.00
CA PHE A 89 4.74 -15.89 -2.58
C PHE A 89 3.73 -16.00 -3.74
N LEU A 90 3.78 -15.10 -4.73
CA LEU A 90 2.97 -15.20 -5.94
C LEU A 90 3.37 -16.43 -6.77
N ARG A 91 4.68 -16.69 -6.91
CA ARG A 91 5.17 -17.90 -7.60
C ARG A 91 4.73 -19.16 -6.85
N GLN A 92 4.90 -19.17 -5.54
CA GLN A 92 4.49 -20.28 -4.68
C GLN A 92 2.98 -20.54 -4.78
N HIS A 93 2.18 -19.48 -4.76
CA HIS A 93 0.72 -19.58 -4.94
C HIS A 93 0.38 -20.27 -6.26
N ALA A 94 1.02 -19.89 -7.37
CA ALA A 94 0.76 -20.50 -8.66
C ALA A 94 1.18 -21.99 -8.74
N LEU A 95 2.31 -22.36 -8.13
CA LEU A 95 2.74 -23.77 -8.03
C LEU A 95 1.75 -24.61 -7.21
N ARG A 96 1.17 -24.03 -6.16
CA ARG A 96 0.15 -24.69 -5.31
C ARG A 96 -1.22 -24.75 -5.94
N LYS A 97 -1.64 -23.72 -6.70
CA LYS A 97 -2.96 -23.66 -7.34
C LYS A 97 -3.21 -24.83 -8.29
N GLY A 98 -2.17 -25.34 -8.94
CA GLY A 98 -2.26 -26.56 -9.76
C GLY A 98 -2.53 -27.85 -8.97
N ARG A 99 -2.46 -27.81 -7.64
CA ARG A 99 -2.51 -28.99 -6.75
C ARG A 99 -3.55 -28.88 -5.63
N MET A 100 -3.92 -27.67 -5.22
CA MET A 100 -4.85 -27.37 -4.13
C MET A 100 -5.90 -26.35 -4.58
N SER A 101 -7.18 -26.60 -4.30
CA SER A 101 -8.26 -25.66 -4.56
C SER A 101 -8.27 -24.53 -3.51
N GLU A 102 -8.48 -23.28 -3.96
CA GLU A 102 -8.95 -22.14 -3.15
C GLU A 102 -7.97 -21.34 -2.27
N ILE A 103 -6.66 -21.32 -2.54
CA ILE A 103 -5.77 -20.38 -1.83
C ILE A 103 -5.66 -19.10 -2.63
N ASN A 104 -6.40 -18.03 -2.31
CA ASN A 104 -6.11 -16.70 -2.86
C ASN A 104 -4.85 -16.11 -2.21
N ILE A 105 -4.18 -15.20 -2.92
CA ILE A 105 -3.08 -14.41 -2.34
C ILE A 105 -3.64 -13.57 -1.19
N SER A 106 -2.92 -13.52 -0.06
CA SER A 106 -3.38 -12.81 1.12
C SER A 106 -3.03 -11.32 1.05
N TRP A 107 -3.66 -10.53 1.92
CA TRP A 107 -3.34 -9.11 2.05
C TRP A 107 -1.88 -8.86 2.44
N ARG A 108 -1.20 -9.83 3.07
CA ARG A 108 0.24 -9.76 3.38
C ARG A 108 1.06 -9.52 2.12
N GLU A 109 0.88 -10.38 1.12
CA GLU A 109 1.60 -10.30 -0.15
C GLU A 109 1.26 -9.02 -0.90
N ILE A 110 -0.02 -8.62 -0.92
CA ILE A 110 -0.47 -7.37 -1.56
C ILE A 110 0.22 -6.17 -0.92
N VAL A 111 0.32 -6.11 0.40
CA VAL A 111 0.98 -5.00 1.10
C VAL A 111 2.49 -4.97 0.85
N TRP A 112 3.14 -6.13 0.69
CA TRP A 112 4.54 -6.16 0.25
C TRP A 112 4.72 -5.51 -1.13
N ALA A 113 3.93 -5.93 -2.11
CA ALA A 113 3.98 -5.30 -3.44
C ALA A 113 3.66 -3.79 -3.38
N PHE A 114 2.75 -3.38 -2.49
CA PHE A 114 2.37 -1.98 -2.33
C PHE A 114 3.50 -1.10 -1.78
N HIS A 115 4.35 -1.65 -0.90
CA HIS A 115 5.47 -0.92 -0.33
C HIS A 115 6.79 -1.05 -1.11
N SER A 116 6.84 -1.97 -2.09
CA SER A 116 7.96 -2.12 -3.02
C SER A 116 8.13 -0.88 -3.91
N GLY A 117 9.38 -0.47 -4.09
CA GLY A 117 9.82 0.53 -5.07
C GLY A 117 10.00 -0.03 -6.48
N SER A 118 9.95 -1.35 -6.67
CA SER A 118 10.19 -2.06 -7.95
C SER A 118 8.88 -2.56 -8.59
N GLN A 119 7.79 -1.77 -8.50
CA GLN A 119 6.44 -2.19 -8.93
C GLN A 119 6.34 -2.51 -10.43
N ASP A 120 7.13 -1.85 -11.26
CA ASP A 120 7.23 -2.09 -12.71
C ASP A 120 7.72 -3.51 -13.03
N ILE A 121 8.73 -3.98 -12.29
CA ILE A 121 9.24 -5.35 -12.39
C ILE A 121 8.17 -6.35 -11.93
N LEU A 122 7.41 -6.01 -10.88
CA LEU A 122 6.32 -6.86 -10.40
C LEU A 122 5.17 -6.96 -11.41
N VAL A 123 4.83 -5.88 -12.12
CA VAL A 123 3.83 -5.90 -13.19
C VAL A 123 4.23 -6.87 -14.29
N ASP A 124 5.47 -6.75 -14.81
CA ASP A 124 5.98 -7.64 -15.85
C ASP A 124 6.00 -9.11 -15.37
N PHE A 125 6.41 -9.34 -14.13
CA PHE A 125 6.36 -10.67 -13.51
C PHE A 125 4.94 -11.25 -13.48
N VAL A 126 3.95 -10.48 -13.01
CA VAL A 126 2.54 -10.91 -12.99
C VAL A 126 2.04 -11.23 -14.39
N ILE A 127 2.30 -10.36 -15.37
CA ILE A 127 1.86 -10.58 -16.76
C ILE A 127 2.43 -11.89 -17.33
N ARG A 128 3.71 -12.17 -17.08
CA ARG A 128 4.37 -13.41 -17.53
C ARG A 128 3.81 -14.64 -16.82
N GLN A 129 3.54 -14.53 -15.52
CA GLN A 129 2.99 -15.62 -14.71
C GLN A 129 1.61 -16.08 -15.22
N TYR A 130 0.82 -15.16 -15.78
CA TYR A 130 -0.48 -15.45 -16.39
C TYR A 130 -0.43 -15.51 -17.93
N HIS A 131 0.70 -15.89 -18.51
CA HIS A 131 0.88 -16.14 -19.95
C HIS A 131 0.53 -14.95 -20.88
N GLY A 132 0.69 -13.72 -20.41
CA GLY A 132 0.49 -12.50 -21.21
C GLY A 132 -0.96 -12.04 -21.40
N SER A 133 -1.95 -12.92 -21.27
CA SER A 133 -3.38 -12.57 -21.36
C SER A 133 -3.99 -12.39 -19.98
N LEU A 134 -3.63 -11.29 -19.31
CA LEU A 134 -4.17 -10.95 -17.99
C LEU A 134 -5.66 -10.57 -18.08
N LEU A 135 -6.54 -11.45 -17.60
CA LEU A 135 -7.97 -11.18 -17.38
C LEU A 135 -8.21 -10.54 -16.01
N TRP A 136 -9.44 -10.08 -15.75
CA TRP A 136 -9.78 -9.48 -14.45
C TRP A 136 -9.55 -10.45 -13.29
N GLU A 137 -9.96 -11.71 -13.45
CA GLU A 137 -9.79 -12.73 -12.41
C GLU A 137 -8.31 -12.89 -11.99
N SER A 138 -7.39 -12.96 -12.96
CA SER A 138 -5.95 -13.06 -12.71
C SER A 138 -5.36 -11.79 -12.10
N ALA A 139 -5.86 -10.61 -12.50
CA ALA A 139 -5.44 -9.34 -11.91
C ALA A 139 -5.94 -9.19 -10.46
N ARG A 140 -7.14 -9.68 -10.17
CA ARG A 140 -7.71 -9.76 -8.82
C ARG A 140 -6.96 -10.76 -7.93
N GLU A 141 -6.60 -11.92 -8.47
CA GLU A 141 -5.81 -12.93 -7.76
C GLU A 141 -4.42 -12.40 -7.37
N SER A 142 -3.77 -11.66 -8.26
CA SER A 142 -2.47 -11.02 -7.97
C SER A 142 -2.57 -9.74 -7.13
N GLY A 143 -3.78 -9.22 -6.91
CA GLY A 143 -4.01 -7.95 -6.22
C GLY A 143 -3.46 -6.73 -6.95
N MET A 144 -3.24 -6.80 -8.27
CA MET A 144 -2.52 -5.80 -9.06
C MET A 144 -2.99 -4.36 -8.80
N PHE A 145 -4.31 -4.17 -8.79
CA PHE A 145 -4.93 -2.85 -8.57
C PHE A 145 -4.97 -2.41 -7.12
N MET A 146 -4.51 -3.23 -6.17
CA MET A 146 -4.39 -2.87 -4.77
C MET A 146 -3.00 -2.34 -4.45
N TRP A 147 -1.96 -2.85 -5.12
CA TRP A 147 -0.59 -2.42 -4.87
C TRP A 147 -0.04 -1.38 -5.84
N LEU A 148 -0.52 -1.29 -7.09
CA LEU A 148 -0.05 -0.27 -8.03
C LEU A 148 -0.31 1.14 -7.50
N THR A 149 0.75 1.95 -7.37
CA THR A 149 0.64 3.34 -6.92
C THR A 149 0.65 4.35 -8.06
N ASP A 150 1.33 4.06 -9.18
CA ASP A 150 1.29 4.95 -10.35
C ASP A 150 -0.07 4.85 -11.06
N THR A 151 -0.81 5.95 -11.05
CA THR A 151 -2.13 6.05 -11.67
C THR A 151 -2.07 5.84 -13.19
N ASN A 152 -0.99 6.24 -13.85
CA ASN A 152 -0.86 6.06 -15.30
C ASN A 152 -0.64 4.59 -15.65
N ALA A 153 0.32 3.93 -15.00
CA ALA A 153 0.52 2.48 -15.12
C ALA A 153 -0.76 1.70 -14.80
N MET A 154 -1.47 2.06 -13.73
CA MET A 154 -2.73 1.42 -13.36
C MET A 154 -3.78 1.54 -14.46
N ARG A 155 -4.02 2.74 -15.01
CA ARG A 155 -4.98 2.94 -16.10
C ARG A 155 -4.57 2.16 -17.35
N ALA A 156 -3.28 2.09 -17.65
CA ALA A 156 -2.76 1.31 -18.77
C ALA A 156 -3.02 -0.19 -18.59
N GLN A 157 -2.75 -0.74 -17.40
CA GLN A 157 -3.03 -2.16 -17.09
C GLN A 157 -4.54 -2.45 -17.10
N PHE A 158 -5.36 -1.54 -16.59
CA PHE A 158 -6.81 -1.69 -16.62
C PHE A 158 -7.37 -1.68 -18.06
N GLU A 159 -6.76 -0.91 -18.96
CA GLU A 159 -7.09 -0.94 -20.40
C GLU A 159 -6.65 -2.24 -21.08
N ILE A 160 -5.50 -2.80 -20.70
CA ILE A 160 -5.06 -4.13 -21.17
C ILE A 160 -6.09 -5.18 -20.78
N ILE A 161 -6.59 -5.15 -19.54
CA ILE A 161 -7.68 -6.04 -19.10
C ILE A 161 -8.94 -5.82 -19.92
N ALA A 162 -9.34 -4.57 -20.16
CA ALA A 162 -10.51 -4.27 -21.00
C ALA A 162 -10.39 -4.91 -22.40
N ARG A 163 -9.19 -4.85 -23.00
CA ARG A 163 -8.91 -5.50 -24.29
C ARG A 163 -8.96 -7.02 -24.18
N ASN A 164 -8.33 -7.59 -23.16
CA ASN A 164 -8.27 -9.04 -22.97
C ASN A 164 -9.66 -9.63 -22.69
N GLU A 165 -10.49 -8.95 -21.90
CA GLU A 165 -11.88 -9.32 -21.64
C GLU A 165 -12.75 -9.29 -22.90
N TYR A 166 -12.48 -8.34 -23.82
CA TYR A 166 -13.12 -8.34 -25.13
C TYR A 166 -12.67 -9.50 -26.02
N THR A 167 -11.39 -9.90 -25.95
CA THR A 167 -10.82 -10.95 -26.80
C THR A 167 -10.81 -12.35 -26.18
N LYS A 168 -11.33 -12.52 -24.96
CA LYS A 168 -11.33 -13.81 -24.24
C LYS A 168 -12.14 -14.90 -24.94
N SER A 169 -13.13 -14.51 -25.75
CA SER A 169 -13.97 -15.42 -26.53
C SER A 169 -13.92 -15.07 -28.02
N GLU A 170 -14.11 -16.08 -28.87
CA GLU A 170 -14.12 -15.89 -30.33
C GLU A 170 -15.22 -14.92 -30.79
N MET A 171 -16.37 -14.92 -30.10
CA MET A 171 -17.50 -14.03 -30.41
C MET A 171 -17.18 -12.53 -30.17
N LYS A 172 -16.14 -12.23 -29.38
CA LYS A 172 -15.69 -10.88 -29.02
C LYS A 172 -16.85 -9.99 -28.56
N ASN A 173 -17.37 -10.26 -27.37
CA ASN A 173 -18.57 -9.60 -26.86
C ASN A 173 -18.24 -8.23 -26.24
N PRO A 174 -18.77 -7.09 -26.76
CA PRO A 174 -18.53 -5.77 -26.17
C PRO A 174 -19.09 -5.59 -24.76
N ILE A 175 -20.03 -6.44 -24.33
CA ILE A 175 -20.60 -6.40 -22.98
C ILE A 175 -19.49 -6.67 -21.94
N ASP A 176 -18.64 -7.67 -22.21
CA ASP A 176 -17.63 -8.17 -21.27
C ASP A 176 -16.56 -7.10 -20.94
N CYS A 177 -16.28 -6.19 -21.88
CA CYS A 177 -15.33 -5.09 -21.69
C CYS A 177 -15.97 -3.74 -21.32
N SER A 178 -17.31 -3.66 -21.30
CA SER A 178 -18.04 -2.38 -21.15
C SER A 178 -17.72 -1.69 -19.83
N LEU A 179 -17.67 -2.45 -18.72
CA LEU A 179 -17.37 -1.93 -17.39
C LEU A 179 -15.99 -1.26 -17.36
N TYR A 180 -14.99 -1.96 -17.90
CA TYR A 180 -13.60 -1.51 -17.85
C TYR A 180 -13.35 -0.26 -18.72
N TYR A 181 -13.88 -0.23 -19.94
CA TYR A 181 -13.74 0.94 -20.81
C TYR A 181 -14.49 2.16 -20.29
N LEU A 182 -15.67 1.98 -19.70
CA LEU A 182 -16.43 3.09 -19.13
C LEU A 182 -15.82 3.60 -17.83
N ALA A 183 -15.19 2.74 -17.03
CA ALA A 183 -14.38 3.16 -15.90
C ALA A 183 -13.17 4.03 -16.33
N LEU A 184 -12.59 3.74 -17.50
CA LEU A 184 -11.54 4.57 -18.11
C LEU A 184 -12.06 5.80 -18.85
N LYS A 185 -13.38 6.06 -18.83
CA LYS A 185 -14.06 7.13 -19.59
C LYS A 185 -13.83 7.03 -21.11
N LYS A 186 -13.53 5.82 -21.62
CA LYS A 186 -13.28 5.52 -23.05
C LYS A 186 -14.54 5.06 -23.79
N LYS A 187 -15.62 5.85 -23.70
CA LYS A 187 -16.90 5.59 -24.39
C LYS A 187 -16.73 5.40 -25.90
N THR A 188 -15.85 6.18 -26.52
CA THR A 188 -15.61 6.16 -27.97
C THR A 188 -15.07 4.82 -28.45
N VAL A 189 -14.16 4.20 -27.68
CA VAL A 189 -13.64 2.85 -27.96
C VAL A 189 -14.78 1.85 -27.90
N LEU A 190 -15.57 1.87 -26.82
CA LEU A 190 -16.71 0.98 -26.64
C LEU A 190 -17.74 1.12 -27.77
N GLN A 191 -18.04 2.34 -28.21
CA GLN A 191 -18.92 2.60 -29.36
C GLN A 191 -18.39 1.96 -30.65
N GLY A 192 -17.06 1.98 -30.86
CA GLY A 192 -16.41 1.29 -31.98
C GLY A 192 -16.56 -0.22 -31.90
N LEU A 193 -16.36 -0.83 -30.72
CA LEU A 193 -16.53 -2.27 -30.52
C LEU A 193 -17.97 -2.72 -30.77
N TRP A 194 -18.96 -1.96 -30.31
CA TRP A 194 -20.36 -2.20 -30.61
C TRP A 194 -20.68 -2.11 -32.11
N ARG A 195 -19.89 -1.39 -32.92
CA ARG A 195 -20.02 -1.38 -34.39
C ARG A 195 -19.75 -2.76 -35.00
N MET A 196 -18.80 -3.50 -34.43
CA MET A 196 -18.36 -4.79 -34.93
C MET A 196 -19.27 -5.95 -34.50
N ALA A 197 -20.06 -5.78 -33.43
CA ALA A 197 -20.93 -6.81 -32.87
C ALA A 197 -22.31 -6.90 -33.57
N SER A 198 -22.33 -7.02 -34.91
CA SER A 198 -23.57 -7.10 -35.69
C SER A 198 -24.47 -8.30 -35.33
N TRP A 199 -23.89 -9.35 -34.74
CA TRP A 199 -24.60 -10.54 -34.27
C TRP A 199 -25.42 -10.28 -32.99
N ASN A 200 -25.11 -9.23 -32.22
CA ASN A 200 -25.75 -8.97 -30.94
C ASN A 200 -27.05 -8.18 -31.14
N LYS A 201 -28.17 -8.71 -30.63
CA LYS A 201 -29.51 -8.08 -30.74
C LYS A 201 -29.56 -6.68 -30.10
N GLU A 202 -28.74 -6.41 -29.10
CA GLU A 202 -28.70 -5.12 -28.39
C GLU A 202 -27.88 -4.05 -29.15
N GLN A 203 -27.18 -4.44 -30.22
CA GLN A 203 -26.24 -3.58 -30.94
C GLN A 203 -26.87 -2.26 -31.42
N GLY A 204 -27.99 -2.32 -32.13
CA GLY A 204 -28.63 -1.12 -32.68
C GLY A 204 -29.13 -0.15 -31.61
N ALA A 205 -29.65 -0.67 -30.49
CA ALA A 205 -30.12 0.16 -29.37
C ALA A 205 -28.94 0.79 -28.61
N THR A 206 -27.92 -0.01 -28.29
CA THR A 206 -26.74 0.46 -27.55
C THR A 206 -25.92 1.45 -28.36
N GLN A 207 -25.76 1.26 -29.67
CA GLN A 207 -25.08 2.26 -30.53
C GLN A 207 -25.82 3.60 -30.56
N ARG A 208 -27.14 3.58 -30.73
CA ARG A 208 -27.96 4.80 -30.70
C ARG A 208 -27.82 5.53 -29.38
N LEU A 209 -27.76 4.80 -28.27
CA LEU A 209 -27.53 5.38 -26.95
C LEU A 209 -26.11 5.97 -26.83
N LEU A 210 -25.07 5.22 -27.17
CA LEU A 210 -23.67 5.63 -27.06
C LEU A 210 -23.29 6.79 -27.98
N ALA A 211 -24.02 6.99 -29.09
CA ALA A 211 -23.82 8.12 -29.99
C ALA A 211 -24.14 9.48 -29.36
N ASN A 212 -24.91 9.52 -28.27
CA ASN A 212 -25.28 10.77 -27.61
C ASN A 212 -24.16 11.33 -26.72
N ASN A 213 -24.28 12.62 -26.39
CA ASN A 213 -23.38 13.28 -25.45
C ASN A 213 -23.84 13.03 -24.00
N PHE A 214 -23.02 12.37 -23.20
CA PHE A 214 -23.33 12.08 -21.79
C PHE A 214 -22.92 13.19 -20.84
N GLU A 215 -22.41 14.32 -21.33
CA GLU A 215 -22.36 15.56 -20.54
C GLU A 215 -23.75 16.21 -20.38
N ASP A 216 -24.71 15.85 -21.23
CA ASP A 216 -26.10 16.29 -21.11
C ASP A 216 -26.86 15.45 -20.06
N PRO A 217 -27.44 16.09 -19.01
CA PRO A 217 -28.22 15.41 -17.98
C PRO A 217 -29.35 14.52 -18.52
N LYS A 218 -29.92 14.83 -19.69
CA LYS A 218 -30.96 14.02 -20.33
C LYS A 218 -30.46 12.61 -20.65
N TRP A 219 -29.25 12.51 -21.21
CA TRP A 219 -28.66 11.24 -21.59
C TRP A 219 -28.08 10.49 -20.39
N ARG A 220 -27.57 11.20 -19.38
CA ARG A 220 -27.22 10.60 -18.07
C ARG A 220 -28.45 9.95 -17.42
N THR A 221 -29.59 10.64 -17.38
CA THR A 221 -30.84 10.10 -16.84
C THR A 221 -31.31 8.86 -17.61
N THR A 222 -31.12 8.85 -18.93
CA THR A 222 -31.47 7.70 -19.78
C THR A 222 -30.55 6.50 -19.50
N ALA A 223 -29.24 6.72 -19.38
CA ALA A 223 -28.29 5.68 -18.97
C ALA A 223 -28.61 5.15 -17.56
N LEU A 224 -28.97 6.03 -16.62
CA LEU A 224 -29.33 5.66 -15.26
C LEU A 224 -30.57 4.75 -15.22
N LYS A 225 -31.63 5.10 -15.97
CA LYS A 225 -32.82 4.23 -16.12
C LYS A 225 -32.46 2.86 -16.68
N ASN A 226 -31.57 2.82 -17.69
CA ASN A 226 -31.09 1.57 -18.26
C ASN A 226 -30.26 0.76 -17.25
N ALA A 227 -29.43 1.42 -16.41
CA ALA A 227 -28.68 0.76 -15.35
C ALA A 227 -29.60 0.02 -14.38
N TYR A 228 -30.65 0.69 -13.89
CA TYR A 228 -31.64 0.06 -13.00
C TYR A 228 -32.42 -1.09 -13.68
N ALA A 229 -32.75 -0.95 -14.98
CA ALA A 229 -33.39 -2.03 -15.74
C ALA A 229 -32.47 -3.25 -15.94
N LEU A 230 -31.15 -3.04 -16.06
CA LEU A 230 -30.16 -4.11 -16.12
C LEU A 230 -29.97 -4.78 -14.75
N LEU A 231 -30.01 -3.97 -13.69
CA LEU A 231 -29.94 -4.44 -12.31
C LEU A 231 -31.11 -5.38 -11.98
N SER A 232 -32.34 -5.01 -12.36
CA SER A 232 -33.53 -5.84 -12.17
C SER A 232 -33.48 -7.15 -12.98
N LYS A 233 -32.75 -7.17 -14.09
CA LYS A 233 -32.47 -8.37 -14.90
C LYS A 233 -31.28 -9.19 -14.41
N ARG A 234 -30.67 -8.81 -13.27
CA ARG A 234 -29.48 -9.45 -12.68
C ARG A 234 -28.23 -9.43 -13.58
N ARG A 235 -28.15 -8.49 -14.52
CA ARG A 235 -26.95 -8.25 -15.35
C ARG A 235 -26.04 -7.25 -14.66
N PHE A 236 -25.47 -7.66 -13.53
CA PHE A 236 -24.81 -6.77 -12.56
C PHE A 236 -23.60 -6.01 -13.12
N GLU A 237 -22.66 -6.69 -13.78
CA GLU A 237 -21.47 -6.03 -14.38
C GLU A 237 -21.88 -4.98 -15.42
N TYR A 238 -22.85 -5.32 -16.27
CA TYR A 238 -23.34 -4.41 -17.29
C TYR A 238 -24.16 -3.25 -16.70
N ALA A 239 -24.89 -3.48 -15.60
CA ALA A 239 -25.55 -2.42 -14.85
C ALA A 239 -24.52 -1.43 -14.25
N ALA A 240 -23.45 -1.93 -13.63
CA ALA A 240 -22.34 -1.11 -13.13
C ALA A 240 -21.72 -0.26 -14.25
N ALA A 241 -21.52 -0.85 -15.44
CA ALA A 241 -21.05 -0.12 -16.61
C ALA A 241 -21.98 1.05 -16.99
N PHE A 242 -23.30 0.85 -16.95
CA PHE A 242 -24.27 1.90 -17.25
C PHE A 242 -24.38 2.97 -16.16
N PHE A 243 -24.15 2.61 -14.89
CA PHE A 243 -24.01 3.59 -13.82
C PHE A 243 -22.79 4.50 -14.08
N LEU A 244 -21.66 3.94 -14.52
CA LEU A 244 -20.49 4.74 -14.91
C LEU A 244 -20.76 5.63 -16.14
N LEU A 245 -21.52 5.14 -17.13
CA LEU A 245 -21.96 5.93 -18.29
C LEU A 245 -22.87 7.10 -17.88
N ALA A 246 -23.63 6.95 -16.80
CA ALA A 246 -24.47 7.98 -16.22
C ALA A 246 -23.71 8.97 -15.31
N ASP A 247 -22.40 8.77 -15.09
CA ASP A 247 -21.58 9.52 -14.11
C ASP A 247 -22.00 9.25 -12.64
N HIS A 248 -22.49 8.05 -12.36
CA HIS A 248 -22.90 7.56 -11.04
C HIS A 248 -21.89 6.53 -10.50
N LEU A 249 -20.69 6.99 -10.14
CA LEU A 249 -19.63 6.11 -9.63
C LEU A 249 -20.03 5.37 -8.34
N THR A 250 -20.71 6.05 -7.41
CA THR A 250 -21.13 5.44 -6.13
C THR A 250 -22.03 4.23 -6.35
N ASP A 251 -22.99 4.32 -7.27
CA ASP A 251 -23.90 3.22 -7.58
C ASP A 251 -23.15 2.06 -8.26
N ALA A 252 -22.22 2.35 -9.17
CA ALA A 252 -21.39 1.33 -9.80
C ALA A 252 -20.54 0.56 -8.78
N VAL A 253 -19.87 1.28 -7.87
CA VAL A 253 -19.06 0.70 -6.77
C VAL A 253 -19.94 -0.15 -5.85
N ASN A 254 -21.14 0.33 -5.50
CA ASN A 254 -22.08 -0.43 -4.69
C ASN A 254 -22.54 -1.73 -5.37
N VAL A 255 -22.73 -1.71 -6.70
CA VAL A 255 -23.06 -2.93 -7.46
C VAL A 255 -21.92 -3.95 -7.41
N CYS A 256 -20.67 -3.50 -7.57
CA CYS A 256 -19.50 -4.35 -7.45
C CYS A 256 -19.36 -4.94 -6.04
N LEU A 257 -19.62 -4.16 -5.01
CA LEU A 257 -19.50 -4.58 -3.63
C LEU A 257 -20.58 -5.60 -3.21
N HIS A 258 -21.86 -5.30 -3.47
CA HIS A 258 -22.96 -6.08 -2.89
C HIS A 258 -23.46 -7.20 -3.81
N GLN A 259 -23.55 -6.96 -5.12
CA GLN A 259 -24.09 -7.92 -6.07
C GLN A 259 -23.00 -8.80 -6.68
N LEU A 260 -21.88 -8.21 -7.10
CA LEU A 260 -20.73 -8.99 -7.60
C LEU A 260 -19.89 -9.59 -6.47
N LYS A 261 -19.99 -9.04 -5.25
CA LYS A 261 -19.19 -9.45 -4.08
C LYS A 261 -17.69 -9.38 -4.35
N ASP A 262 -17.28 -8.37 -5.12
CA ASP A 262 -15.90 -8.15 -5.50
C ASP A 262 -15.40 -6.80 -4.99
N LEU A 263 -14.87 -6.82 -3.77
CA LEU A 263 -14.30 -5.64 -3.11
C LEU A 263 -13.12 -5.07 -3.91
N GLN A 264 -12.28 -5.92 -4.49
CA GLN A 264 -11.14 -5.46 -5.28
C GLN A 264 -11.59 -4.76 -6.56
N LEU A 265 -12.65 -5.23 -7.21
CA LEU A 265 -13.22 -4.57 -8.39
C LEU A 265 -13.83 -3.21 -8.03
N ALA A 266 -14.56 -3.14 -6.92
CA ALA A 266 -15.14 -1.90 -6.41
C ALA A 266 -14.04 -0.84 -6.16
N ILE A 267 -12.94 -1.23 -5.49
CA ILE A 267 -11.79 -0.36 -5.25
C ILE A 267 -11.12 0.03 -6.58
N ALA A 268 -10.83 -0.93 -7.46
CA ALA A 268 -10.14 -0.68 -8.72
C ALA A 268 -10.91 0.31 -9.62
N ILE A 269 -12.24 0.17 -9.71
CA ILE A 269 -13.09 1.09 -10.46
C ILE A 269 -13.04 2.50 -9.87
N ALA A 270 -13.14 2.64 -8.55
CA ALA A 270 -13.03 3.95 -7.91
C ALA A 270 -11.67 4.60 -8.19
N ARG A 271 -10.56 3.86 -7.98
CA ARG A 271 -9.20 4.33 -8.27
C ARG A 271 -9.01 4.76 -9.72
N VAL A 272 -9.50 3.98 -10.68
CA VAL A 272 -9.35 4.27 -12.11
C VAL A 272 -10.19 5.48 -12.54
N TYR A 273 -11.43 5.59 -12.05
CA TYR A 273 -12.42 6.57 -12.50
C TYR A 273 -12.19 7.98 -11.94
N GLU A 274 -11.96 8.10 -10.63
CA GLU A 274 -11.79 9.38 -9.92
C GLU A 274 -10.36 9.61 -9.40
N GLY A 275 -9.53 8.56 -9.31
CA GLY A 275 -8.19 8.62 -8.72
C GLY A 275 -8.16 8.26 -7.23
N ASP A 276 -6.96 8.12 -6.68
CA ASP A 276 -6.76 7.67 -5.29
C ASP A 276 -7.23 8.69 -4.23
N SER A 277 -7.36 9.96 -4.60
CA SER A 277 -7.86 11.03 -3.71
C SER A 277 -9.37 11.25 -3.81
N GLY A 278 -10.08 10.41 -4.56
CA GLY A 278 -11.51 10.57 -4.82
C GLY A 278 -12.40 10.30 -3.60
N PRO A 279 -13.55 10.98 -3.50
CA PRO A 279 -14.46 10.85 -2.37
C PRO A 279 -15.14 9.47 -2.28
N VAL A 280 -15.39 8.80 -3.42
CA VAL A 280 -16.05 7.48 -3.42
C VAL A 280 -15.09 6.42 -2.88
N LEU A 281 -13.83 6.43 -3.31
CA LEU A 281 -12.80 5.55 -2.77
C LEU A 281 -12.59 5.79 -1.28
N ARG A 282 -12.46 7.05 -0.85
CA ARG A 282 -12.32 7.39 0.57
C ARG A 282 -13.45 6.79 1.40
N LYS A 283 -14.69 7.02 0.99
CA LYS A 283 -15.87 6.50 1.67
C LYS A 283 -15.88 4.97 1.69
N LEU A 284 -15.55 4.32 0.58
CA LEU A 284 -15.44 2.86 0.49
C LEU A 284 -14.38 2.30 1.47
N LEU A 285 -13.23 2.97 1.59
CA LEU A 285 -12.17 2.56 2.51
C LEU A 285 -12.60 2.73 3.98
N GLU A 286 -13.23 3.85 4.31
CA GLU A 286 -13.69 4.19 5.67
C GLU A 286 -14.87 3.32 6.13
N ASP A 287 -15.92 3.24 5.32
CA ASP A 287 -17.19 2.61 5.70
C ASP A 287 -17.19 1.09 5.50
N GLU A 288 -16.40 0.56 4.57
CA GLU A 288 -16.44 -0.86 4.22
C GLU A 288 -15.11 -1.55 4.54
N VAL A 289 -13.99 -1.11 3.94
CA VAL A 289 -12.71 -1.84 4.05
C VAL A 289 -12.18 -1.89 5.47
N LEU A 290 -12.16 -0.76 6.18
CA LEU A 290 -11.71 -0.73 7.57
C LEU A 290 -12.63 -1.55 8.49
N ASN A 291 -13.93 -1.58 8.21
CA ASN A 291 -14.89 -2.40 8.95
C ASN A 291 -14.66 -3.90 8.71
N VAL A 292 -14.38 -4.32 7.47
CA VAL A 292 -13.97 -5.71 7.17
C VAL A 292 -12.67 -6.04 7.90
N ALA A 293 -11.67 -5.16 7.83
CA ALA A 293 -10.39 -5.38 8.50
C ALA A 293 -10.53 -5.52 10.03
N ALA A 294 -11.39 -4.71 10.65
CA ALA A 294 -11.67 -4.79 12.08
C ALA A 294 -12.43 -6.06 12.49
N ARG A 295 -13.45 -6.46 11.71
CA ARG A 295 -14.22 -7.69 11.96
C ARG A 295 -13.36 -8.93 11.85
N GLU A 296 -12.47 -8.99 10.85
CA GLU A 296 -11.59 -10.12 10.61
C GLU A 296 -10.30 -10.08 11.45
N GLY A 297 -9.96 -8.94 12.06
CA GLY A 297 -8.67 -8.73 12.72
C GLY A 297 -7.50 -8.64 11.74
N ASN A 298 -7.76 -8.32 10.47
CA ASN A 298 -6.76 -8.29 9.41
C ASN A 298 -5.95 -6.99 9.45
N ARG A 299 -4.81 -7.03 10.14
CA ARG A 299 -3.90 -5.88 10.32
C ARG A 299 -3.23 -5.44 9.02
N TRP A 300 -3.01 -6.35 8.07
CA TRP A 300 -2.46 -6.04 6.75
C TRP A 300 -3.42 -5.17 5.94
N LEU A 301 -4.69 -5.58 5.86
CA LEU A 301 -5.74 -4.82 5.19
C LEU A 301 -5.96 -3.45 5.85
N ALA A 302 -5.98 -3.41 7.19
CA ALA A 302 -6.12 -2.15 7.94
C ALA A 302 -4.97 -1.18 7.64
N SER A 303 -3.73 -1.67 7.67
CA SER A 303 -2.54 -0.85 7.37
C SER A 303 -2.59 -0.28 5.96
N TRP A 304 -2.94 -1.11 4.98
CA TRP A 304 -3.10 -0.68 3.59
C TRP A 304 -4.20 0.39 3.44
N ALA A 305 -5.38 0.16 4.04
CA ALA A 305 -6.50 1.09 3.96
C ALA A 305 -6.19 2.45 4.60
N PHE A 306 -5.59 2.47 5.81
CA PHE A 306 -5.17 3.71 6.44
C PHE A 306 -4.09 4.43 5.64
N TRP A 307 -3.19 3.69 4.99
CA TRP A 307 -2.17 4.29 4.13
C TRP A 307 -2.79 4.95 2.91
N MET A 308 -3.75 4.30 2.24
CA MET A 308 -4.50 4.85 1.12
C MET A 308 -5.31 6.10 1.52
N LEU A 309 -5.82 6.15 2.75
CA LEU A 309 -6.52 7.32 3.32
C LEU A 309 -5.57 8.47 3.70
N GLY A 310 -4.25 8.31 3.53
CA GLY A 310 -3.26 9.30 3.96
C GLY A 310 -3.10 9.41 5.48
N ARG A 311 -3.66 8.47 6.25
CA ARG A 311 -3.55 8.39 7.72
C ARG A 311 -2.41 7.44 8.10
N LYS A 312 -1.18 7.76 7.70
CA LYS A 312 -0.02 6.85 7.88
C LYS A 312 0.33 6.63 9.34
N ASP A 313 -0.06 7.54 10.23
CA ASP A 313 0.07 7.38 11.68
C ASP A 313 -0.78 6.19 12.18
N MET A 314 -1.98 6.02 11.63
CA MET A 314 -2.86 4.89 11.95
C MET A 314 -2.46 3.62 11.24
N ALA A 315 -1.94 3.70 10.01
CA ALA A 315 -1.43 2.54 9.28
C ALA A 315 -0.40 1.78 10.14
N VAL A 316 0.60 2.49 10.67
CA VAL A 316 1.62 1.91 11.55
C VAL A 316 1.05 1.40 12.87
N ARG A 317 0.12 2.13 13.50
CA ARG A 317 -0.51 1.69 14.75
C ARG A 317 -1.33 0.41 14.56
N SER A 318 -1.95 0.23 13.40
CA SER A 318 -2.79 -0.95 13.08
C SER A 318 -2.01 -2.26 12.95
N LEU A 319 -0.69 -2.20 12.74
CA LEU A 319 0.17 -3.38 12.69
C LEU A 319 0.38 -4.02 14.06
N ILE A 320 0.38 -3.20 15.11
CA ILE A 320 0.63 -3.62 16.49
C ILE A 320 -0.65 -3.69 17.31
N THR A 321 -1.49 -2.67 17.18
CA THR A 321 -2.69 -2.51 18.02
C THR A 321 -3.89 -3.16 17.31
N PRO A 322 -4.77 -3.88 18.03
CA PRO A 322 -5.95 -4.48 17.42
C PRO A 322 -6.81 -3.45 16.67
N VAL A 323 -7.15 -3.75 15.41
CA VAL A 323 -7.78 -2.80 14.47
C VAL A 323 -9.06 -2.18 15.01
N TYR A 324 -9.92 -2.97 15.68
CA TYR A 324 -11.19 -2.48 16.24
C TYR A 324 -11.02 -1.38 17.29
N THR A 325 -9.86 -1.29 17.96
CA THR A 325 -9.58 -0.21 18.93
C THR A 325 -9.18 1.11 18.28
N LEU A 326 -8.88 1.07 16.98
CA LEU A 326 -8.46 2.23 16.20
C LEU A 326 -9.62 2.88 15.46
N LEU A 327 -10.77 2.21 15.37
CA LEU A 327 -11.97 2.75 14.74
C LEU A 327 -12.81 3.51 15.77
N GLU A 328 -13.38 4.63 15.35
CA GLU A 328 -14.26 5.45 16.21
C GLU A 328 -15.61 4.76 16.45
N THR A 329 -16.10 4.02 15.46
CA THR A 329 -17.31 3.21 15.57
C THR A 329 -17.01 1.87 16.21
N PRO A 330 -17.73 1.46 17.27
CA PRO A 330 -17.52 0.17 17.92
C PRO A 330 -17.92 -0.96 16.97
N VAL A 331 -16.93 -1.67 16.44
CA VAL A 331 -17.12 -2.89 15.65
C VAL A 331 -16.96 -4.07 16.60
N VAL A 332 -17.97 -4.94 16.68
CA VAL A 332 -17.85 -6.18 17.46
C VAL A 332 -16.89 -7.11 16.69
N PRO A 333 -15.72 -7.46 17.27
CA PRO A 333 -14.79 -8.39 16.64
C PRO A 333 -15.44 -9.78 16.50
N ASP A 334 -15.29 -10.40 15.34
CA ASP A 334 -15.71 -11.79 15.13
C ASP A 334 -14.77 -12.75 15.88
N LEU A 335 -15.20 -14.01 16.10
CA LEU A 335 -14.32 -15.06 16.62
C LEU A 335 -13.05 -15.20 15.78
N ARG A 336 -13.13 -14.90 14.47
CA ARG A 336 -11.98 -14.92 13.56
C ARG A 336 -10.88 -13.95 13.96
N SER A 337 -11.21 -12.76 14.45
CA SER A 337 -10.21 -11.76 14.86
C SER A 337 -9.45 -12.14 16.14
N LYS A 338 -9.86 -13.23 16.81
CA LYS A 338 -9.25 -13.76 18.03
C LYS A 338 -8.47 -15.06 17.79
N LEU A 339 -8.42 -15.54 16.54
CA LEU A 339 -7.66 -16.74 16.18
C LEU A 339 -6.16 -16.42 16.21
N PHE A 340 -5.35 -17.34 16.74
CA PHE A 340 -3.88 -17.19 16.69
C PHE A 340 -3.34 -17.11 15.25
N LEU A 341 -4.09 -17.61 14.26
CA LEU A 341 -3.74 -17.57 12.84
C LEU A 341 -3.80 -16.15 12.24
N THR A 342 -4.47 -15.20 12.90
CA THR A 342 -4.44 -13.79 12.47
C THR A 342 -3.17 -13.07 12.91
N ASP A 343 -2.42 -13.64 13.86
CA ASP A 343 -1.14 -13.10 14.31
C ASP A 343 -0.01 -13.61 13.43
N ASP A 344 0.37 -12.80 12.45
CA ASP A 344 1.46 -13.08 11.55
C ASP A 344 2.79 -12.50 12.09
N PRO A 345 3.84 -13.32 12.31
CA PRO A 345 5.13 -12.81 12.76
C PRO A 345 5.77 -11.84 11.75
N ALA A 346 5.41 -11.89 10.46
CA ALA A 346 5.94 -10.97 9.45
C ALA A 346 5.46 -9.51 9.63
N LEU A 347 4.41 -9.27 10.44
CA LEU A 347 3.98 -7.91 10.82
C LEU A 347 5.10 -7.13 11.53
N VAL A 348 5.99 -7.81 12.25
CA VAL A 348 7.11 -7.17 12.94
C VAL A 348 8.11 -6.56 11.95
N VAL A 349 8.28 -7.21 10.80
CA VAL A 349 9.13 -6.75 9.70
C VAL A 349 8.52 -5.50 9.08
N LEU A 350 7.23 -5.54 8.74
CA LEU A 350 6.55 -4.37 8.16
C LEU A 350 6.54 -3.20 9.15
N TYR A 351 6.26 -3.45 10.42
CA TYR A 351 6.29 -2.39 11.44
C TYR A 351 7.69 -1.76 11.56
N SER A 352 8.75 -2.57 11.58
CA SER A 352 10.14 -2.09 11.61
C SER A 352 10.44 -1.17 10.41
N GLN A 353 10.01 -1.56 9.21
CA GLN A 353 10.20 -0.79 7.98
C GLN A 353 9.40 0.53 7.98
N LEU A 354 8.14 0.49 8.43
CA LEU A 354 7.24 1.64 8.32
C LEU A 354 7.38 2.66 9.46
N ARG A 355 7.73 2.23 10.69
CA ARG A 355 7.68 3.09 11.90
C ARG A 355 8.52 4.37 11.84
N GLN A 356 9.48 4.45 10.92
CA GLN A 356 10.36 5.62 10.70
C GLN A 356 10.39 6.07 9.23
N LYS A 357 9.49 5.59 8.37
CA LYS A 357 9.52 5.87 6.93
C LYS A 357 9.17 7.34 6.60
N THR A 358 8.21 7.90 7.33
CA THR A 358 7.71 9.26 7.18
C THR A 358 7.44 9.96 8.51
N LEU A 359 7.27 11.28 8.53
CA LEU A 359 6.94 12.00 9.77
C LEU A 359 5.59 11.57 10.36
N GLN A 360 4.59 11.32 9.53
CA GLN A 360 3.32 10.79 10.01
C GLN A 360 3.48 9.40 10.65
N THR A 361 4.24 8.50 10.03
CA THR A 361 4.49 7.17 10.60
C THR A 361 5.23 7.24 11.94
N LEU A 362 6.19 8.15 12.07
CA LEU A 362 6.93 8.39 13.30
C LEU A 362 6.02 8.93 14.41
N ARG A 363 5.10 9.84 14.06
CA ARG A 363 4.06 10.33 14.98
C ARG A 363 3.09 9.21 15.39
N GLY A 364 2.79 8.27 14.51
CA GLY A 364 1.99 7.09 14.82
C GLY A 364 2.70 6.15 15.79
N ALA A 365 3.96 5.83 15.49
CA ALA A 365 4.80 4.97 16.32
C ALA A 365 5.05 5.57 17.71
N SER A 366 5.23 6.89 17.84
CA SER A 366 5.43 7.53 19.14
C SER A 366 4.21 7.50 20.06
N LYS A 367 3.00 7.27 19.50
CA LYS A 367 1.78 7.02 20.29
C LYS A 367 1.69 5.58 20.80
N VAL A 368 2.51 4.66 20.28
CA VAL A 368 2.59 3.28 20.78
C VAL A 368 3.43 3.29 22.05
N THR A 369 2.87 2.75 23.14
CA THR A 369 3.64 2.70 24.40
C THR A 369 4.79 1.68 24.27
N PRO A 370 5.95 1.93 24.90
CA PRO A 370 7.06 0.97 24.86
C PRO A 370 6.69 -0.43 25.34
N ARG A 371 5.73 -0.53 26.27
CA ARG A 371 5.21 -1.82 26.76
C ARG A 371 4.47 -2.60 25.68
N ILE A 372 3.60 -1.93 24.91
CA ILE A 372 2.85 -2.57 23.82
C ILE A 372 3.83 -3.05 22.72
N GLU A 373 4.81 -2.22 22.36
CA GLU A 373 5.84 -2.60 21.39
C GLU A 373 6.68 -3.79 21.90
N TRP A 374 7.06 -3.79 23.18
CA TRP A 374 7.78 -4.89 23.81
C TRP A 374 6.98 -6.21 23.78
N GLU A 375 5.70 -6.16 24.17
CA GLU A 375 4.81 -7.33 24.13
C GLU A 375 4.63 -7.85 22.70
N PHE A 376 4.53 -6.96 21.71
CA PHE A 376 4.44 -7.32 20.29
C PHE A 376 5.69 -8.04 19.79
N VAL A 377 6.89 -7.50 20.07
CA VAL A 377 8.16 -8.11 19.66
C VAL A 377 8.35 -9.49 20.31
N LEU A 378 8.07 -9.60 21.61
CA LEU A 378 8.14 -10.89 22.31
C LEU A 378 7.12 -11.90 21.79
N HIS A 379 5.91 -11.46 21.44
CA HIS A 379 4.89 -12.33 20.84
C HIS A 379 5.36 -12.85 19.47
N SER A 380 5.89 -11.98 18.61
CA SER A 380 6.46 -12.39 17.32
C SER A 380 7.64 -13.35 17.48
N ALA A 381 8.52 -13.13 18.46
CA ALA A 381 9.63 -14.04 18.74
C ALA A 381 9.14 -15.44 19.19
N LYS A 382 8.11 -15.49 20.05
CA LYS A 382 7.46 -16.76 20.46
C LYS A 382 6.77 -17.46 19.30
N LEU A 383 6.20 -16.71 18.35
CA LEU A 383 5.62 -17.30 17.15
C LEU A 383 6.71 -17.92 16.26
N PHE A 384 7.85 -17.26 16.10
CA PHE A 384 9.00 -17.85 15.40
C PHE A 384 9.50 -19.13 16.05
N ASP A 385 9.65 -19.16 17.38
CA ASP A 385 9.99 -20.37 18.17
C ASP A 385 8.97 -21.50 17.91
N ARG A 386 7.67 -21.21 18.00
CA ARG A 386 6.61 -22.19 17.68
C ARG A 386 6.62 -22.69 16.24
N MET A 387 7.19 -21.92 15.30
CA MET A 387 7.37 -22.30 13.90
C MET A 387 8.69 -23.05 13.65
N GLY A 388 9.51 -23.29 14.69
CA GLY A 388 10.84 -23.89 14.56
C GLY A 388 11.89 -22.94 13.96
N CYS A 389 11.63 -21.63 14.01
CA CYS A 389 12.48 -20.57 13.48
C CYS A 389 13.20 -19.81 14.60
N ASP A 390 13.81 -20.56 15.54
CA ASP A 390 14.43 -20.01 16.75
C ASP A 390 15.48 -18.92 16.47
N LEU A 391 16.26 -19.10 15.40
CA LEU A 391 17.27 -18.15 14.97
C LEU A 391 16.66 -16.80 14.55
N LEU A 392 15.49 -16.80 13.91
CA LEU A 392 14.78 -15.57 13.54
C LEU A 392 14.20 -14.89 14.79
N GLY A 393 13.67 -15.67 15.74
CA GLY A 393 13.19 -15.15 17.02
C GLY A 393 14.33 -14.53 17.85
N LEU A 394 15.50 -15.19 17.89
CA LEU A 394 16.68 -14.70 18.58
C LEU A 394 17.26 -13.45 17.91
N ASP A 395 17.37 -13.43 16.58
CA ASP A 395 17.80 -12.26 15.82
C ASP A 395 16.90 -11.06 16.10
N LEU A 396 15.57 -11.28 16.06
CA LEU A 396 14.58 -10.27 16.36
C LEU A 396 14.84 -9.63 17.72
N VAL A 397 14.88 -10.42 18.80
CA VAL A 397 15.01 -9.88 20.16
C VAL A 397 16.40 -9.27 20.40
N ARG A 398 17.46 -9.83 19.78
CA ARG A 398 18.83 -9.34 19.93
C ARG A 398 19.04 -7.98 19.25
N ASN A 399 18.45 -7.80 18.07
CA ASN A 399 18.72 -6.65 17.21
C ASN A 399 17.59 -5.61 17.19
N TRP A 400 16.47 -5.86 17.89
CA TRP A 400 15.39 -4.88 17.97
C TRP A 400 15.81 -3.64 18.77
N GLU A 401 15.75 -2.48 18.12
CA GLU A 401 15.95 -1.20 18.78
C GLU A 401 14.61 -0.55 19.14
N PHE A 402 14.42 -0.25 20.42
CA PHE A 402 13.27 0.52 20.91
C PHE A 402 13.52 2.02 20.74
N PRO A 403 12.51 2.80 20.31
CA PRO A 403 12.62 4.25 20.27
C PRO A 403 12.87 4.79 21.69
N GLN A 404 13.95 5.55 21.89
CA GLN A 404 14.16 6.22 23.17
C GLN A 404 13.18 7.39 23.28
N PRO A 405 12.43 7.53 24.39
CA PRO A 405 11.68 8.75 24.64
C PRO A 405 12.69 9.88 24.81
N THR A 406 12.74 10.83 23.87
CA THR A 406 13.52 12.06 24.11
C THR A 406 12.81 12.90 25.16
N ALA A 407 13.20 12.66 26.40
CA ALA A 407 12.81 13.50 27.51
C ALA A 407 13.39 14.91 27.34
N THR A 408 12.52 15.89 27.57
CA THR A 408 12.81 17.27 28.04
C THR A 408 13.53 18.23 27.10
N VAL A 409 12.77 18.92 26.22
CA VAL A 409 12.81 20.41 26.09
C VAL A 409 11.45 20.98 25.60
N GLY A 410 10.64 20.22 24.83
CA GLY A 410 9.39 20.75 24.26
C GLY A 410 8.16 20.79 25.18
N ALA A 411 8.14 19.97 26.24
CA ALA A 411 6.95 19.81 27.10
C ALA A 411 6.68 21.00 28.04
N LEU A 412 7.62 21.93 28.20
CA LEU A 412 7.45 23.14 29.01
C LEU A 412 6.77 24.30 28.26
N LEU A 413 6.53 24.18 26.94
CA LEU A 413 6.03 25.28 26.11
C LEU A 413 4.83 24.90 25.22
N GLY A 414 4.01 23.92 25.60
CA GLY A 414 2.69 23.68 25.00
C GLY A 414 2.67 23.48 23.48
N GLY A 415 3.80 23.14 22.86
CA GLY A 415 3.94 22.91 21.43
C GLY A 415 4.03 21.41 21.15
N GLU A 416 3.33 20.93 20.11
CA GLU A 416 3.48 19.57 19.60
C GLU A 416 4.98 19.24 19.44
N ALA A 417 5.44 18.20 20.13
CA ALA A 417 6.84 17.80 20.10
C ALA A 417 7.26 17.53 18.66
N ASN A 418 8.28 18.24 18.18
CA ASN A 418 8.78 18.10 16.81
C ASN A 418 9.25 16.64 16.60
N PRO A 419 8.59 15.86 15.70
CA PRO A 419 8.85 14.44 15.55
C PRO A 419 10.29 14.15 15.10
N LEU A 420 10.97 15.11 14.44
CA LEU A 420 12.38 14.99 14.05
C LEU A 420 13.34 14.87 15.24
N LYS A 421 12.95 15.34 16.44
CA LYS A 421 13.75 15.20 17.67
C LYS A 421 13.67 13.78 18.27
N LEU A 422 12.85 12.89 17.73
CA LEU A 422 12.77 11.48 18.13
C LEU A 422 13.81 10.61 17.41
N LEU A 423 14.48 11.14 16.38
CA LEU A 423 15.47 10.40 15.58
C LEU A 423 16.88 10.57 16.18
N ARG A 424 17.60 9.46 16.36
CA ARG A 424 19.07 9.51 16.54
C ARG A 424 19.72 9.92 15.21
N ARG A 425 21.00 10.34 15.24
CA ARG A 425 21.93 10.78 14.15
C ARG A 425 21.91 10.06 12.78
N ARG A 426 21.04 9.09 12.51
CA ARG A 426 20.83 8.37 11.24
C ARG A 426 19.58 8.85 10.49
N SER A 427 19.32 10.16 10.46
CA SER A 427 18.06 10.75 9.99
C SER A 427 18.11 11.29 8.56
N SER A 428 18.69 10.57 7.59
CA SER A 428 18.79 11.05 6.21
C SER A 428 17.66 10.58 5.28
N LEU A 429 16.70 9.77 5.74
CA LEU A 429 15.70 9.10 4.89
C LEU A 429 14.22 9.25 5.32
N VAL A 430 13.92 10.04 6.35
CA VAL A 430 12.51 10.24 6.77
C VAL A 430 11.86 11.27 5.85
N VAL A 431 10.83 10.84 5.12
CA VAL A 431 10.08 11.71 4.20
C VAL A 431 9.17 12.65 4.99
N ASP A 432 9.27 13.96 4.73
CA ASP A 432 8.32 14.94 5.22
C ASP A 432 7.04 14.88 4.38
N ASP A 433 6.00 14.34 4.99
CA ASP A 433 4.66 14.17 4.43
C ASP A 433 3.60 14.87 5.27
N MET A 434 4.00 15.85 6.08
CA MET A 434 3.07 16.67 6.84
C MET A 434 2.39 17.68 5.90
N PRO A 435 1.06 17.80 5.93
CA PRO A 435 0.40 18.87 5.19
C PRO A 435 0.88 20.22 5.71
N PHE A 436 1.45 21.06 4.83
CA PHE A 436 1.87 22.42 5.15
C PHE A 436 0.67 23.19 5.72
N SER A 437 0.73 23.56 7.01
CA SER A 437 -0.28 24.42 7.63
C SER A 437 -0.03 25.87 7.23
N SER A 438 -0.45 26.28 6.03
CA SER A 438 -0.41 27.68 5.57
C SER A 438 -1.49 28.58 6.19
N LEU A 439 -1.88 28.33 7.45
CA LEU A 439 -2.93 29.10 8.14
C LEU A 439 -2.63 29.38 9.63
N ARG A 440 -1.39 29.22 10.11
CA ARG A 440 -1.06 29.43 11.54
C ARG A 440 -0.20 30.64 11.88
N ASN A 441 0.25 31.41 10.88
CA ASN A 441 1.11 32.58 11.11
C ASN A 441 0.41 33.94 11.03
N GLU A 442 -0.82 34.05 10.50
CA GLU A 442 -1.51 35.35 10.44
C GLU A 442 -2.35 35.67 11.68
N VAL A 443 -2.76 34.67 12.48
CA VAL A 443 -3.60 34.91 13.66
C VAL A 443 -2.78 35.27 14.92
N ARG A 444 -1.47 35.00 14.93
CA ARG A 444 -0.61 35.29 16.09
C ARG A 444 -0.08 36.72 16.19
N MET A 445 -0.32 37.56 15.18
CA MET A 445 0.04 39.00 15.21
C MET A 445 -1.14 39.90 15.66
N ALA A 446 -2.34 39.37 15.87
CA ALA A 446 -3.54 40.17 16.12
C ALA A 446 -4.06 40.16 17.58
N GLU A 447 -3.52 39.31 18.48
CA GLU A 447 -4.08 39.14 19.85
C GLU A 447 -3.08 39.32 20.99
N SER A 448 -2.00 40.10 20.80
CA SER A 448 -1.09 40.50 21.88
C SER A 448 -1.14 42.01 22.13
N GLY A 449 -2.32 42.49 22.51
CA GLY A 449 -2.52 43.87 22.99
C GLY A 449 -3.38 43.92 24.24
N LYS A 450 -2.74 43.95 25.43
CA LYS A 450 -3.07 44.77 26.63
C LYS A 450 -2.35 44.28 27.89
N GLY A 451 -1.50 45.14 28.46
CA GLY A 451 -0.89 44.98 29.79
C GLY A 451 0.33 45.88 29.98
N GLN A 452 0.14 47.03 30.63
CA GLN A 452 1.11 48.14 30.81
C GLN A 452 2.17 47.87 31.90
N SER A 453 3.42 48.34 31.71
CA SER A 453 4.06 49.38 32.55
C SER A 453 5.54 49.68 32.17
N GLY A 454 5.86 50.95 31.86
CA GLY A 454 7.13 51.60 32.28
C GLY A 454 8.18 52.07 31.25
N ARG A 455 8.05 53.33 30.74
CA ARG A 455 9.07 54.36 30.32
C ARG A 455 10.23 53.95 29.37
N HIS A 456 10.57 54.62 28.27
CA HIS A 456 10.64 56.05 27.89
C HIS A 456 10.49 56.24 26.36
N GLN A 457 9.94 57.38 25.93
CA GLN A 457 9.76 57.83 24.53
C GLN A 457 10.79 58.91 24.15
N PRO A 458 11.31 58.94 22.92
CA PRO A 458 11.68 60.18 22.21
C PRO A 458 10.53 60.64 21.26
N PRO A 459 10.49 61.93 20.87
CA PRO A 459 9.31 62.55 20.25
C PRO A 459 9.20 62.23 18.74
N PRO A 460 8.01 62.43 18.12
CA PRO A 460 7.78 62.12 16.72
C PRO A 460 8.36 63.20 15.80
N THR A 461 9.11 62.80 14.77
CA THR A 461 9.53 63.69 13.68
C THR A 461 8.36 63.96 12.74
N MET A 462 8.00 65.24 12.62
CA MET A 462 7.06 65.78 11.62
C MET A 462 7.54 65.50 10.20
N PHE A 463 6.57 65.35 9.30
CA PHE A 463 6.75 65.32 7.86
C PHE A 463 7.21 66.71 7.36
N GLU A 464 8.34 66.74 6.65
CA GLU A 464 8.91 67.93 6.01
C GLU A 464 8.77 67.73 4.49
N GLU A 465 8.07 68.65 3.81
CA GLU A 465 7.94 68.64 2.34
C GLU A 465 9.29 68.92 1.67
N PRO A 466 9.62 68.27 0.54
CA PRO A 466 10.90 68.46 -0.11
C PRO A 466 10.96 69.80 -0.87
N ASP A 467 12.04 70.55 -0.65
CA ASP A 467 12.38 71.79 -1.35
C ASP A 467 12.49 71.59 -2.87
N SER A 468 11.88 72.52 -3.60
CA SER A 468 11.74 72.51 -5.07
C SER A 468 13.03 72.75 -5.87
N SER A 469 14.20 72.64 -5.24
CA SER A 469 15.50 72.82 -5.91
C SER A 469 16.20 71.51 -6.30
N SER A 470 15.60 70.34 -6.04
CA SER A 470 16.18 69.03 -6.40
C SER A 470 15.67 68.44 -7.73
N LEU A 471 15.09 69.25 -8.61
CA LEU A 471 14.47 68.82 -9.89
C LEU A 471 15.27 69.22 -11.14
N LEU A 472 16.60 69.37 -11.06
CA LEU A 472 17.41 69.77 -12.23
C LEU A 472 18.74 69.01 -12.41
N ASP A 473 18.87 67.78 -11.92
CA ASP A 473 20.06 66.96 -12.23
C ASP A 473 19.70 65.55 -12.73
N SER A 474 18.70 65.48 -13.61
CA SER A 474 18.36 64.28 -14.38
C SER A 474 18.36 64.57 -15.88
N PHE A 475 19.49 65.02 -16.41
CA PHE A 475 19.80 64.92 -17.84
C PHE A 475 21.32 64.80 -18.09
N GLY A 476 21.80 63.56 -18.21
CA GLY A 476 22.79 63.11 -19.19
C GLY A 476 24.27 63.48 -19.02
N PHE A 477 25.10 62.44 -18.86
CA PHE A 477 26.01 62.00 -19.93
C PHE A 477 26.05 60.48 -20.01
#